data_AF-A0A955DE92-F1
#
_entry.id   AF-A0A955DE92-F1
#
_cell.length_a   1.000
_cell.length_b   1.000
_cell.length_c   1.000
_cell.angle_alpha   90.00
_cell.angle_beta   90.00
_cell.angle_gamma   90.00
#
_symmetry.space_group_name_H-M   'P 1'
#
loop_
_entity.id
_entity.type
_entity.pdbx_description
1 polymer ?
#
loop_
_entity_poly.entity_id
_entity_poly.type
_entity_poly.pdbx_seq_one_letter_code
_entity_poly.pdbx_strand_id
1 'polypeptide(L)'
;MNVRLRLLVAAVLAASVATLAPAQDDASPPLLDVDFGGGTVQAYLLAVQKACDTQLAGPLNVVVVGDVARLPLPPIQLRAVDASAAVLVLDQLMIPSPESPGTVQKIRIEAVPSFARLPVYRIEGMSSGRASVPAGKSSGVWSLAELRTEPKIADEDILSAVETALGLFDEPGCDLRFHAPTGLLVARGTDEQIVTIERVLDELRDGRARSDSVIASVARQREMEALKMRIAELEKIIEDLRK
;
A
#
# COMPACT_ATOMS: atom_id res chain seq x y z
N MET A 1 18.31 79.11 25.42
CA MET A 1 17.60 79.19 24.13
C MET A 1 17.74 77.83 23.45
N ASN A 2 16.63 77.11 23.28
CA ASN A 2 16.41 75.88 22.49
C ASN A 2 17.15 74.59 22.90
N VAL A 3 16.64 73.35 22.80
CA VAL A 3 15.32 72.66 22.87
C VAL A 3 15.63 71.18 22.51
N ARG A 4 14.84 70.24 23.05
CA ARG A 4 14.67 68.78 22.73
C ARG A 4 15.47 67.76 23.58
N LEU A 5 14.89 66.87 24.39
CA LEU A 5 13.72 65.94 24.30
C LEU A 5 14.11 64.54 23.74
N ARG A 6 13.73 63.49 24.52
CA ARG A 6 13.52 62.04 24.25
C ARG A 6 14.42 61.16 25.16
N LEU A 7 13.96 60.44 26.19
CA LEU A 7 12.78 59.58 26.44
C LEU A 7 12.83 58.24 25.68
N LEU A 8 13.22 57.16 26.38
CA LEU A 8 12.55 55.85 26.48
C LEU A 8 13.51 54.80 27.10
N VAL A 9 13.25 54.40 28.35
CA VAL A 9 13.80 53.18 28.96
C VAL A 9 12.72 52.12 28.81
N ALA A 10 12.98 51.12 27.97
CA ALA A 10 12.05 50.02 27.71
C ALA A 10 12.08 49.00 28.86
N ALA A 11 10.92 48.77 29.46
CA ALA A 11 10.66 47.69 30.40
C ALA A 11 10.50 46.37 29.64
N VAL A 12 11.29 45.36 29.97
CA VAL A 12 11.09 43.97 29.52
C VAL A 12 10.31 43.24 30.61
N LEU A 13 9.03 42.99 30.33
CA LEU A 13 8.16 42.10 31.08
C LEU A 13 8.59 40.65 30.84
N ALA A 14 9.05 39.97 31.90
CA ALA A 14 9.17 38.52 31.92
C ALA A 14 7.77 37.93 32.16
N ALA A 15 7.12 37.47 31.08
CA ALA A 15 5.90 36.68 31.17
C ALA A 15 6.29 35.22 31.51
N SER A 16 5.97 34.79 32.73
CA SER A 16 6.04 33.38 33.12
C SER A 16 5.07 32.56 32.26
N VAL A 17 5.62 31.71 31.39
CA VAL A 17 4.86 30.64 30.75
C VAL A 17 4.65 29.56 31.79
N ALA A 18 3.47 29.54 32.41
CA ALA A 18 3.03 28.42 33.21
C ALA A 18 2.83 27.22 32.29
N THR A 19 3.77 26.28 32.31
CA THR A 19 3.63 24.97 31.71
C THR A 19 2.48 24.25 32.44
N LEU A 20 1.29 24.23 31.82
CA LEU A 20 0.22 23.33 32.21
C LEU A 20 0.71 21.90 31.92
N ALA A 21 1.18 21.22 32.96
CA ALA A 21 1.35 19.78 32.93
C ALA A 21 -0.02 19.14 32.60
N PRO A 22 -0.10 18.17 31.69
CA PRO A 22 -1.32 17.40 31.53
C PRO A 22 -1.59 16.70 32.87
N ALA A 23 -2.75 16.97 33.47
CA ALA A 23 -3.21 16.24 34.63
C ALA A 23 -3.30 14.75 34.24
N GLN A 24 -2.35 13.95 34.73
CA GLN A 24 -2.43 12.50 34.68
C GLN A 24 -3.53 12.10 35.65
N ASP A 25 -4.74 11.90 35.10
CA ASP A 25 -5.81 11.22 35.80
C ASP A 25 -5.43 9.74 35.82
N ASP A 26 -4.66 9.31 36.84
CA ASP A 26 -4.17 7.94 37.08
C ASP A 26 -5.30 6.94 37.45
N ALA A 27 -6.55 7.26 37.11
CA ALA A 27 -7.66 6.34 37.25
C ALA A 27 -7.50 5.23 36.20
N SER A 28 -6.99 4.08 36.65
CA SER A 28 -6.95 2.86 35.82
C SER A 28 -8.32 2.65 35.18
N PRO A 29 -8.40 2.45 33.85
CA PRO A 29 -9.67 2.37 33.17
C PRO A 29 -10.47 1.22 33.77
N PRO A 30 -11.77 1.42 34.04
CA PRO A 30 -12.64 0.36 34.49
C PRO A 30 -12.60 -0.83 33.52
N LEU A 31 -12.43 -2.03 34.09
CA LEU A 31 -12.21 -3.27 33.35
C LEU A 31 -13.51 -4.08 33.29
N LEU A 32 -13.69 -4.83 32.21
CA LEU A 32 -14.83 -5.69 31.98
C LEU A 32 -14.44 -7.09 31.52
N ASP A 33 -15.35 -8.03 31.77
CA ASP A 33 -15.29 -9.40 31.27
C ASP A 33 -16.38 -9.62 30.22
N VAL A 34 -16.03 -10.21 29.08
CA VAL A 34 -16.97 -10.60 28.00
C VAL A 34 -16.82 -12.09 27.73
N ASP A 35 -17.91 -12.84 27.81
CA ASP A 35 -18.00 -14.21 27.33
C ASP A 35 -18.99 -14.28 26.17
N PHE A 36 -18.47 -14.44 24.95
CA PHE A 36 -19.25 -14.48 23.72
C PHE A 36 -19.13 -15.87 23.09
N GLY A 37 -20.24 -16.61 23.05
CA GLY A 37 -20.31 -17.98 22.53
C GLY A 37 -20.22 -18.13 21.00
N GLY A 38 -19.86 -17.06 20.28
CA GLY A 38 -19.90 -17.00 18.81
C GLY A 38 -21.24 -16.47 18.30
N GLY A 39 -21.29 -16.08 17.03
CA GLY A 39 -22.48 -15.47 16.45
C GLY A 39 -22.13 -14.47 15.37
N THR A 40 -22.74 -13.28 15.37
CA THR A 40 -22.43 -12.21 14.42
C THR A 40 -21.66 -11.06 15.08
N VAL A 41 -21.02 -10.21 14.29
CA VAL A 41 -20.43 -8.94 14.76
C VAL A 41 -21.43 -8.11 15.55
N GLN A 42 -22.68 -8.01 15.06
CA GLN A 42 -23.72 -7.29 15.78
C GLN A 42 -24.03 -7.92 17.15
N ALA A 43 -24.11 -9.24 17.23
CA ALA A 43 -24.37 -9.94 18.49
C ALA A 43 -23.20 -9.74 19.48
N TYR A 44 -21.97 -9.73 19.00
CA TYR A 44 -20.79 -9.43 19.82
C TYR A 44 -20.84 -8.01 20.37
N LEU A 45 -21.10 -7.01 19.53
CA LEU A 45 -21.15 -5.60 19.98
C LEU A 45 -22.26 -5.36 21.00
N LEU A 46 -23.41 -6.04 20.87
CA LEU A 46 -24.46 -6.03 21.89
C LEU A 46 -24.02 -6.68 23.21
N ALA A 47 -23.23 -7.76 23.14
CA ALA A 47 -22.68 -8.39 24.34
C ALA A 47 -21.69 -7.47 25.06
N VAL A 48 -20.82 -6.78 24.31
CA VAL A 48 -19.89 -5.78 24.87
C VAL A 48 -20.67 -4.60 25.47
N GLN A 49 -21.66 -4.07 24.76
CA GLN A 49 -22.50 -2.98 25.26
C GLN A 49 -23.21 -3.35 26.56
N LYS A 50 -23.78 -4.56 26.63
CA LYS A 50 -24.41 -5.08 27.85
C LYS A 50 -23.41 -5.22 29.01
N ALA A 51 -22.17 -5.64 28.72
CA ALA A 51 -21.11 -5.72 29.72
C ALA A 51 -20.74 -4.33 30.25
N CYS A 52 -20.64 -3.33 29.37
CA CYS A 52 -20.42 -1.93 29.75
C CYS A 52 -21.55 -1.39 30.64
N ASP A 53 -22.81 -1.60 30.26
CA ASP A 53 -23.96 -1.14 31.04
C ASP A 53 -23.99 -1.77 32.44
N THR A 54 -23.55 -3.03 32.55
CA THR A 54 -23.58 -3.78 33.82
C THR A 54 -22.38 -3.48 34.72
N GLN A 55 -21.19 -3.30 34.16
CA GLN A 55 -19.92 -3.27 34.92
C GLN A 55 -19.27 -1.88 34.98
N LEU A 56 -19.48 -1.04 33.96
CA LEU A 56 -18.79 0.24 33.77
C LEU A 56 -19.68 1.48 33.98
N ALA A 57 -21.01 1.30 34.05
CA ALA A 57 -21.98 2.39 34.14
C ALA A 57 -21.80 3.49 33.06
N GLY A 58 -21.36 3.10 31.86
CA GLY A 58 -21.08 4.02 30.76
C GLY A 58 -21.48 3.44 29.39
N PRO A 59 -22.13 4.24 28.52
CA PRO A 59 -22.58 3.76 27.22
C PRO A 59 -21.41 3.56 26.26
N LEU A 60 -21.46 2.49 25.46
CA LEU A 60 -20.55 2.28 24.34
C LEU A 60 -21.19 2.81 23.04
N ASN A 61 -20.55 3.79 22.40
CA ASN A 61 -21.05 4.37 21.14
C ASN A 61 -20.39 3.68 19.94
N VAL A 62 -21.17 2.93 19.16
CA VAL A 62 -20.70 2.22 17.98
C VAL A 62 -21.61 2.49 16.79
N VAL A 63 -21.01 2.73 15.64
CA VAL A 63 -21.67 2.83 14.34
C VAL A 63 -21.15 1.70 13.46
N VAL A 64 -22.04 0.83 13.01
CA VAL A 64 -21.72 -0.31 12.15
C VAL A 64 -22.15 0.03 10.72
N VAL A 65 -21.22 -0.04 9.77
CA VAL A 65 -21.46 0.36 8.37
C VAL A 65 -21.44 -0.86 7.44
N GLY A 66 -22.42 -0.94 6.54
CA GLY A 66 -22.53 -2.00 5.54
C GLY A 66 -22.95 -3.35 6.13
N ASP A 67 -22.54 -4.43 5.47
CA ASP A 67 -22.94 -5.80 5.83
C ASP A 67 -22.08 -6.45 6.93
N VAL A 68 -21.10 -5.70 7.47
CA VAL A 68 -20.18 -6.19 8.52
C VAL A 68 -20.92 -6.69 9.76
N ALA A 69 -22.11 -6.15 10.05
CA ALA A 69 -22.96 -6.53 11.17
C ALA A 69 -23.32 -8.03 11.17
N ARG A 70 -23.41 -8.65 9.99
CA ARG A 70 -23.84 -10.04 9.79
C ARG A 70 -22.68 -11.02 9.74
N LEU A 71 -21.44 -10.55 9.75
CA LEU A 71 -20.29 -11.43 9.62
C LEU A 71 -20.20 -12.40 10.79
N PRO A 72 -19.97 -13.69 10.52
CA PRO A 72 -19.86 -14.68 11.56
C PRO A 72 -18.56 -14.47 12.35
N LEU A 73 -18.68 -14.45 13.67
CA LEU A 73 -17.57 -14.38 14.60
C LEU A 73 -17.44 -15.70 15.36
N PRO A 74 -16.19 -16.16 15.59
CA PRO A 74 -15.95 -17.29 16.47
C PRO A 74 -16.31 -16.91 17.92
N PRO A 75 -16.37 -17.89 18.84
CA PRO A 75 -16.42 -17.60 20.26
C PRO A 75 -15.22 -16.75 20.70
N ILE A 76 -15.47 -15.75 21.54
CA ILE A 76 -14.47 -14.81 22.06
C ILE A 76 -14.67 -14.69 23.57
N GLN A 77 -13.58 -14.81 24.32
CA GLN A 77 -13.57 -14.60 25.77
C GLN A 77 -12.52 -13.56 26.11
N LEU A 78 -12.96 -12.47 26.73
CA LEU A 78 -12.11 -11.39 27.20
C LEU A 78 -12.26 -11.25 28.71
N ARG A 79 -11.15 -11.03 29.40
CA ARG A 79 -11.13 -10.84 30.85
C ARG A 79 -10.32 -9.62 31.21
N ALA A 80 -10.84 -8.83 32.15
CA ALA A 80 -10.19 -7.64 32.68
C ALA A 80 -9.68 -6.70 31.57
N VAL A 81 -10.51 -6.44 30.55
CA VAL A 81 -10.19 -5.55 29.41
C VAL A 81 -10.99 -4.26 29.53
N ASP A 82 -10.48 -3.14 29.00
CA ASP A 82 -11.32 -1.95 28.86
C ASP A 82 -12.28 -2.08 27.65
N ALA A 83 -13.31 -1.24 27.62
CA ALA A 83 -14.32 -1.26 26.57
C ALA A 83 -13.74 -1.01 25.16
N SER A 84 -12.70 -0.19 25.05
CA SER A 84 -12.03 0.10 23.77
C SER A 84 -11.29 -1.13 23.27
N ALA A 85 -10.52 -1.78 24.16
CA ALA A 85 -9.82 -3.02 23.84
C ALA A 85 -10.80 -4.11 23.39
N ALA A 86 -11.95 -4.24 24.05
CA ALA A 86 -12.99 -5.20 23.67
C ALA A 86 -13.51 -4.99 22.24
N VAL A 87 -13.65 -3.73 21.79
CA VAL A 87 -14.04 -3.42 20.41
C VAL A 87 -12.87 -3.68 19.45
N LEU A 88 -11.66 -3.20 19.78
CA LEU A 88 -10.47 -3.27 18.93
C LEU A 88 -10.00 -4.69 18.61
N VAL A 89 -10.36 -5.69 19.42
CA VAL A 89 -10.12 -7.11 19.12
C VAL A 89 -10.68 -7.50 17.74
N LEU A 90 -11.79 -6.91 17.30
CA LEU A 90 -12.37 -7.20 15.99
C LEU A 90 -11.45 -6.84 14.82
N ASP A 91 -10.58 -5.84 14.95
CA ASP A 91 -9.65 -5.39 13.89
C ASP A 91 -8.54 -6.44 13.61
N GLN A 92 -8.32 -7.35 14.55
CA GLN A 92 -7.34 -8.44 14.45
C GLN A 92 -7.92 -9.71 13.81
N LEU A 93 -9.24 -9.78 13.63
CA LEU A 93 -9.90 -10.98 13.12
C LEU A 93 -9.88 -11.02 11.59
N MET A 94 -9.45 -12.16 11.05
CA MET A 94 -9.59 -12.51 9.64
C MET A 94 -10.80 -13.42 9.49
N ILE A 95 -11.89 -12.89 8.92
CA ILE A 95 -13.16 -13.62 8.82
C ILE A 95 -13.31 -14.15 7.39
N PRO A 96 -13.46 -15.47 7.17
CA PRO A 96 -13.76 -16.00 5.86
C PRO A 96 -15.05 -15.40 5.30
N SER A 97 -15.03 -14.90 4.06
CA SER A 97 -16.22 -14.36 3.41
C SER A 97 -17.19 -15.50 3.04
N PRO A 98 -18.44 -15.49 3.53
CA PRO A 98 -19.42 -16.51 3.13
C PRO A 98 -19.84 -16.38 1.66
N GLU A 99 -19.75 -15.19 1.09
CA GLU A 99 -20.17 -14.89 -0.29
C GLU A 99 -19.10 -15.22 -1.33
N SER A 100 -17.85 -15.38 -0.91
CA SER A 100 -16.71 -15.56 -1.82
C SER A 100 -15.68 -16.51 -1.19
N PRO A 101 -15.76 -17.82 -1.50
CA PRO A 101 -14.80 -18.79 -1.00
C PRO A 101 -13.35 -18.37 -1.35
N GLY A 102 -12.48 -18.31 -0.34
CA GLY A 102 -11.08 -17.91 -0.51
C GLY A 102 -10.81 -16.41 -0.35
N THR A 103 -11.82 -15.56 -0.11
CA THR A 103 -11.60 -14.20 0.36
C THR A 103 -11.79 -14.11 1.88
N VAL A 104 -10.99 -13.27 2.53
CA VAL A 104 -11.20 -12.88 3.93
C VAL A 104 -11.69 -11.45 3.96
N GLN A 105 -12.63 -11.21 4.84
CA GLN A 105 -13.05 -9.88 5.21
C GLN A 105 -12.26 -9.47 6.44
N LYS A 106 -11.65 -8.29 6.36
CA LYS A 106 -11.02 -7.62 7.49
C LYS A 106 -12.02 -6.61 8.03
N ILE A 107 -12.25 -6.62 9.34
CA ILE A 107 -12.98 -5.55 9.99
C ILE A 107 -11.99 -4.41 10.22
N ARG A 108 -12.37 -3.18 9.84
CA ARG A 108 -11.65 -1.96 10.20
C ARG A 108 -12.42 -1.22 11.27
N ILE A 109 -11.70 -0.79 12.30
CA ILE A 109 -12.27 0.05 13.36
C ILE A 109 -11.57 1.40 13.35
N GLU A 110 -12.37 2.47 13.32
CA GLU A 110 -11.89 3.84 13.37
C GLU A 110 -12.57 4.56 14.54
N ALA A 111 -11.79 5.20 15.40
CA ALA A 111 -12.33 6.11 16.40
C ALA A 111 -12.65 7.44 15.72
N VAL A 112 -13.94 7.77 15.63
CA VAL A 112 -14.40 9.02 15.02
C VAL A 112 -14.15 10.16 16.01
N PRO A 113 -13.40 11.21 15.62
CA PRO A 113 -13.25 12.39 16.44
C PRO A 113 -14.63 12.97 16.78
N SER A 114 -14.93 13.05 18.07
CA SER A 114 -16.20 13.56 18.58
C SER A 114 -15.93 14.52 19.73
N PHE A 115 -16.73 15.57 19.82
CA PHE A 115 -16.76 16.46 20.99
C PHE A 115 -17.49 15.81 22.19
N ALA A 116 -18.00 14.59 22.03
CA ALA A 116 -18.58 13.83 23.11
C ALA A 116 -17.51 13.40 24.13
N ARG A 117 -17.92 13.22 25.39
CA ARG A 117 -17.06 12.73 26.47
C ARG A 117 -16.58 11.29 26.26
N LEU A 118 -17.23 10.55 25.37
CA LEU A 118 -16.94 9.15 25.08
C LEU A 118 -16.65 8.99 23.58
N PRO A 119 -15.67 8.15 23.21
CA PRO A 119 -15.33 7.91 21.82
C PRO A 119 -16.51 7.26 21.07
N VAL A 120 -16.59 7.52 19.77
CA VAL A 120 -17.52 6.85 18.86
C VAL A 120 -16.70 5.96 17.94
N TYR A 121 -16.99 4.67 17.90
CA TYR A 121 -16.29 3.73 17.01
C TYR A 121 -17.09 3.50 15.74
N ARG A 122 -16.48 3.74 14.59
CA ARG A 122 -17.00 3.36 13.28
C ARG A 122 -16.39 2.01 12.89
N ILE A 123 -17.23 1.04 12.58
CA ILE A 123 -16.86 -0.32 12.25
C ILE A 123 -17.28 -0.60 10.81
N GLU A 124 -16.32 -0.97 9.97
CA GLU A 124 -16.54 -1.21 8.55
C GLU A 124 -15.93 -2.53 8.12
N GLY A 125 -16.59 -3.23 7.20
CA GLY A 125 -16.03 -4.39 6.52
C GLY A 125 -15.17 -3.93 5.35
N MET A 126 -13.89 -4.28 5.35
CA MET A 126 -13.03 -4.17 4.18
C MET A 126 -12.86 -5.56 3.58
N SER A 127 -13.27 -5.70 2.32
CA SER A 127 -12.86 -6.86 1.52
C SER A 127 -11.39 -6.68 1.18
N SER A 128 -10.49 -7.22 2.01
CA SER A 128 -9.12 -7.43 1.57
C SER A 128 -9.16 -8.47 0.46
N GLY A 129 -8.82 -8.04 -0.77
CA GLY A 129 -8.65 -8.96 -1.89
C GLY A 129 -7.77 -10.11 -1.45
N ARG A 130 -8.25 -11.33 -1.72
CA ARG A 130 -7.69 -12.66 -1.36
C ARG A 130 -6.93 -12.67 -0.04
N ALA A 131 -7.55 -13.31 0.95
CA ALA A 131 -6.78 -14.01 1.97
C ALA A 131 -5.69 -14.80 1.24
N SER A 132 -4.48 -14.87 1.77
CA SER A 132 -3.51 -15.85 1.31
C SER A 132 -4.13 -17.24 1.53
N VAL A 133 -4.87 -17.69 0.51
CA VAL A 133 -5.24 -19.09 0.31
C VAL A 133 -3.90 -19.81 0.31
N PRO A 134 -3.74 -20.92 1.06
CA PRO A 134 -2.48 -21.67 1.09
C PRO A 134 -2.01 -21.88 -0.35
N ALA A 135 -0.87 -21.26 -0.68
CA ALA A 135 -0.25 -21.10 -2.00
C ALA A 135 -0.98 -21.88 -3.10
N GLY A 136 -2.11 -21.37 -3.54
CA GLY A 136 -2.83 -21.95 -4.66
C GLY A 136 -1.93 -21.80 -5.87
N LYS A 137 -1.56 -22.90 -6.54
CA LYS A 137 -0.80 -22.80 -7.79
C LYS A 137 -1.67 -22.07 -8.82
N SER A 138 -1.32 -20.83 -9.14
CA SER A 138 -1.88 -20.09 -10.26
C SER A 138 -1.12 -20.39 -11.54
N SER A 139 -1.72 -20.05 -12.67
CA SER A 139 -1.11 -20.21 -14.00
C SER A 139 -1.13 -18.88 -14.73
N GLY A 140 -0.01 -18.54 -15.37
CA GLY A 140 0.12 -17.38 -16.24
C GLY A 140 0.52 -17.80 -17.65
N VAL A 141 0.09 -17.00 -18.63
CA VAL A 141 0.45 -17.16 -20.04
C VAL A 141 0.89 -15.80 -20.58
N TRP A 142 2.10 -15.73 -21.09
CA TRP A 142 2.68 -14.51 -21.64
C TRP A 142 3.16 -14.73 -23.06
N SER A 143 3.00 -13.71 -23.90
CA SER A 143 3.56 -13.68 -25.25
C SER A 143 4.92 -12.99 -25.22
N LEU A 144 5.97 -13.70 -25.65
CA LEU A 144 7.31 -13.15 -25.82
C LEU A 144 7.49 -12.49 -27.20
N ALA A 145 6.46 -12.48 -28.05
CA ALA A 145 6.54 -11.89 -29.39
C ALA A 145 6.93 -10.40 -29.36
N GLU A 146 6.46 -9.68 -28.34
CA GLU A 146 6.76 -8.25 -28.15
C GLU A 146 8.23 -8.01 -27.78
N LEU A 147 8.84 -8.93 -27.03
CA LEU A 147 10.24 -8.90 -26.62
C LEU A 147 11.22 -9.28 -27.75
N ARG A 148 10.72 -9.91 -28.81
CA ARG A 148 11.51 -10.34 -29.99
C ARG A 148 11.69 -9.26 -31.06
N THR A 149 11.12 -8.06 -30.88
CA THR A 149 11.32 -6.94 -31.81
C THR A 149 12.63 -6.19 -31.52
N GLU A 150 13.21 -5.50 -32.52
CA GLU A 150 14.59 -4.96 -32.44
C GLU A 150 14.82 -3.92 -31.33
N PRO A 151 15.91 -4.01 -30.52
CA PRO A 151 16.94 -5.04 -30.53
C PRO A 151 16.42 -6.39 -29.99
N LYS A 152 16.63 -7.45 -30.77
CA LYS A 152 16.09 -8.78 -30.49
C LYS A 152 16.78 -9.37 -29.26
N ILE A 153 16.06 -9.47 -28.16
CA ILE A 153 16.48 -10.28 -27.01
C ILE A 153 16.30 -11.74 -27.40
N ALA A 154 17.32 -12.58 -27.16
CA ALA A 154 17.23 -14.00 -27.43
C ALA A 154 16.23 -14.65 -26.47
N ASP A 155 15.47 -15.65 -26.92
CA ASP A 155 14.50 -16.31 -26.06
C ASP A 155 15.19 -16.96 -24.85
N GLU A 156 16.41 -17.45 -25.06
CA GLU A 156 17.28 -18.04 -24.05
C GLU A 156 17.63 -17.04 -22.94
N ASP A 157 17.89 -15.78 -23.30
CA ASP A 157 18.20 -14.73 -22.32
C ASP A 157 16.97 -14.37 -21.48
N ILE A 158 15.79 -14.34 -22.10
CA ILE A 158 14.51 -14.08 -21.40
C ILE A 158 14.23 -15.22 -20.42
N LEU A 159 14.35 -16.47 -20.87
CA LEU A 159 14.14 -17.64 -20.03
C LEU A 159 15.16 -17.70 -18.89
N SER A 160 16.44 -17.42 -19.17
CA SER A 160 17.48 -17.38 -18.15
C SER A 160 17.22 -16.31 -17.08
N ALA A 161 16.70 -15.13 -17.46
CA ALA A 161 16.35 -14.08 -16.51
C ALA A 161 15.18 -14.50 -15.61
N VAL A 162 14.15 -15.11 -16.19
CA VAL A 162 13.00 -15.63 -15.45
C VAL A 162 13.42 -16.76 -14.50
N GLU A 163 14.21 -17.72 -14.96
CA GLU A 163 14.73 -18.81 -14.13
C GLU A 163 15.61 -18.31 -12.99
N THR A 164 16.46 -17.30 -13.24
CA THR A 164 17.28 -16.67 -12.21
C THR A 164 16.42 -16.01 -11.13
N ALA A 165 15.37 -15.28 -11.52
CA ALA A 165 14.45 -14.66 -10.57
C ALA A 165 13.67 -15.70 -9.75
N LEU A 166 13.25 -16.79 -10.38
CA LEU A 166 12.58 -17.91 -9.70
C LEU A 166 13.51 -18.67 -8.77
N GLY A 167 14.82 -18.70 -9.04
CA GLY A 167 15.85 -19.30 -8.19
C GLY A 167 16.06 -18.59 -6.85
N LEU A 168 15.46 -17.40 -6.65
CA LEU A 168 15.49 -16.68 -5.38
C LEU A 168 14.45 -17.19 -4.36
N PHE A 169 13.51 -18.04 -4.79
CA PHE A 169 12.50 -18.61 -3.92
C PHE A 169 12.98 -19.95 -3.34
N ASP A 170 12.82 -20.13 -2.01
CA ASP A 170 13.16 -21.38 -1.33
C ASP A 170 12.18 -22.53 -1.67
N GLU A 171 11.01 -22.21 -2.21
CA GLU A 171 9.96 -23.18 -2.55
C GLU A 171 10.10 -23.72 -4.00
N PRO A 172 10.44 -25.00 -4.19
CA PRO A 172 10.39 -25.63 -5.51
C PRO A 172 8.94 -25.85 -5.93
N GLY A 173 8.54 -25.37 -7.11
CA GLY A 173 7.17 -25.60 -7.56
C GLY A 173 6.66 -24.89 -8.81
N CYS A 174 7.49 -24.04 -9.45
CA CYS A 174 7.13 -23.38 -10.69
C CYS A 174 7.40 -24.28 -11.89
N ASP A 175 6.33 -24.77 -12.53
CA ASP A 175 6.42 -25.49 -13.80
C ASP A 175 6.44 -24.47 -14.95
N LEU A 176 7.61 -24.24 -15.54
CA LEU A 176 7.80 -23.35 -16.68
C LEU A 176 7.80 -24.16 -17.99
N ARG A 177 7.03 -23.72 -18.99
CA ARG A 177 7.03 -24.31 -20.34
C ARG A 177 7.05 -23.21 -21.39
N PHE A 178 8.01 -23.30 -22.30
CA PHE A 178 8.12 -22.40 -23.43
C PHE A 178 7.74 -23.11 -24.73
N HIS A 179 6.82 -22.52 -25.48
CA HIS A 179 6.42 -23.00 -26.80
C HIS A 179 7.04 -22.13 -27.89
N ALA A 180 8.27 -22.49 -28.32
CA ALA A 180 9.06 -21.72 -29.28
C ALA A 180 8.33 -21.31 -30.57
N PRO A 181 7.51 -22.19 -31.22
CA PRO A 181 6.80 -21.84 -32.45
C PRO A 181 5.81 -20.67 -32.28
N THR A 182 5.14 -20.56 -31.13
CA THR A 182 4.18 -19.48 -30.86
C THR A 182 4.79 -18.35 -30.03
N GLY A 183 5.99 -18.54 -29.47
CA GLY A 183 6.61 -17.59 -28.55
C GLY A 183 5.83 -17.41 -27.25
N LEU A 184 5.09 -18.44 -26.80
CA LEU A 184 4.32 -18.37 -25.56
C LEU A 184 5.10 -18.98 -24.40
N LEU A 185 5.16 -18.23 -23.30
CA LEU A 185 5.63 -18.70 -22.00
C LEU A 185 4.42 -19.05 -21.14
N VAL A 186 4.35 -20.28 -20.66
CA VAL A 186 3.32 -20.75 -19.73
C VAL A 186 4.01 -21.12 -18.43
N ALA A 187 3.55 -20.57 -17.32
CA ALA A 187 4.05 -20.92 -15.99
C ALA A 187 2.91 -21.36 -15.08
N ARG A 188 3.18 -22.31 -14.20
CA ARG A 188 2.30 -22.67 -13.09
C ARG A 188 3.09 -22.66 -11.79
N GLY A 189 2.77 -21.76 -10.87
CA GLY A 189 3.52 -21.55 -9.64
C GLY A 189 2.68 -20.87 -8.57
N THR A 190 3.29 -20.45 -7.46
CA THR A 190 2.60 -19.64 -6.45
C THR A 190 2.26 -18.26 -7.01
N ASP A 191 1.29 -17.55 -6.40
CA ASP A 191 0.94 -16.19 -6.83
C ASP A 191 2.15 -15.25 -6.83
N GLU A 192 3.05 -15.40 -5.84
CA GLU A 192 4.30 -14.62 -5.78
C GLU A 192 5.25 -14.93 -6.94
N GLN A 193 5.38 -16.20 -7.31
CA GLN A 193 6.19 -16.63 -8.46
C GLN A 193 5.61 -16.07 -9.77
N ILE A 194 4.29 -16.17 -9.97
CA ILE A 194 3.62 -15.64 -11.17
C ILE A 194 3.78 -14.13 -11.28
N VAL A 195 3.60 -13.38 -10.19
CA VAL A 195 3.83 -11.92 -10.16
C VAL A 195 5.30 -11.58 -10.44
N THR A 196 6.24 -12.41 -9.98
CA THR A 196 7.67 -12.18 -10.24
C THR A 196 8.02 -12.38 -11.71
N ILE A 197 7.45 -13.41 -12.36
CA ILE A 197 7.61 -13.63 -13.81
C ILE A 197 7.09 -12.40 -14.57
N GLU A 198 5.90 -11.92 -14.23
CA GLU A 198 5.30 -10.73 -14.87
C GLU A 198 6.20 -9.50 -14.72
N ARG A 199 6.71 -9.22 -13.50
CA ARG A 199 7.62 -8.10 -13.26
C ARG A 199 8.93 -8.18 -14.07
N VAL A 200 9.51 -9.37 -14.19
CA VAL A 200 10.75 -9.55 -14.98
C VAL A 200 10.47 -9.27 -16.45
N LEU A 201 9.36 -9.79 -16.99
CA LEU A 201 8.98 -9.55 -18.38
C LEU A 201 8.71 -8.07 -18.66
N ASP A 202 8.05 -7.37 -17.73
CA ASP A 202 7.79 -5.93 -17.86
C ASP A 202 9.07 -5.09 -17.76
N GLU A 203 10.00 -5.43 -16.85
CA GLU A 203 11.28 -4.73 -16.78
C GLU A 203 12.11 -4.92 -18.06
N LEU A 204 12.06 -6.10 -18.69
CA LEU A 204 12.71 -6.34 -19.98
C LEU A 204 12.08 -5.50 -21.11
N ARG A 205 10.75 -5.30 -21.08
CA ARG A 205 10.06 -4.40 -22.01
C ARG A 205 10.49 -2.94 -21.79
N ASP A 206 10.52 -2.49 -20.54
CA ASP A 206 10.81 -1.10 -20.17
C ASP A 206 12.30 -0.74 -20.31
N GLY A 207 13.20 -1.68 -20.03
CA GLY A 207 14.64 -1.55 -20.26
C GLY A 207 14.96 -1.30 -21.74
N ARG A 208 14.18 -1.90 -22.65
CA ARG A 208 14.30 -1.65 -24.08
C ARG A 208 13.80 -0.26 -24.46
N ALA A 209 12.61 0.14 -24.01
CA ALA A 209 12.07 1.47 -24.31
C ALA A 209 13.05 2.58 -23.92
N ARG A 210 13.74 2.43 -22.80
CA ARG A 210 14.83 3.32 -22.37
C ARG A 210 16.03 3.27 -23.31
N SER A 211 16.53 2.09 -23.66
CA SER A 211 17.69 1.92 -24.55
C SER A 211 17.45 2.51 -25.95
N ASP A 212 16.27 2.28 -26.52
CA ASP A 212 15.89 2.80 -27.84
C ASP A 212 15.81 4.33 -27.84
N SER A 213 15.32 4.93 -26.76
CA SER A 213 15.28 6.39 -26.58
C SER A 213 16.67 7.03 -26.55
N VAL A 214 17.65 6.33 -25.95
CA VAL A 214 19.04 6.79 -25.88
C VAL A 214 19.70 6.66 -27.25
N ILE A 215 19.51 5.56 -27.97
CA ILE A 215 20.05 5.39 -29.32
C ILE A 215 19.47 6.45 -30.27
N ALA A 216 18.16 6.70 -30.21
CA ALA A 216 17.49 7.71 -31.02
C ALA A 216 17.92 9.15 -30.68
N SER A 217 18.31 9.44 -29.44
CA SER A 217 18.83 10.76 -29.07
C SER A 217 20.25 10.98 -29.57
N VAL A 218 21.12 9.96 -29.47
CA VAL A 218 22.49 9.99 -29.98
C VAL A 218 22.53 10.10 -31.51
N ALA A 219 21.66 9.37 -32.22
CA ALA A 219 21.55 9.46 -33.68
C ALA A 219 21.14 10.87 -34.14
N ARG A 220 20.11 11.45 -33.53
CA ARG A 220 19.67 12.82 -33.82
C ARG A 220 20.75 13.86 -33.52
N GLN A 221 21.55 13.65 -32.49
CA GLN A 221 22.64 14.56 -32.16
C GLN A 221 23.76 14.53 -33.22
N ARG A 222 24.11 13.35 -33.73
CA ARG A 222 25.08 13.21 -34.83
C ARG A 222 24.60 13.83 -36.14
N GLU A 223 23.31 13.66 -36.47
CA GLU A 223 22.71 14.30 -37.65
C GLU A 223 22.73 15.83 -37.53
N MET A 224 22.40 16.36 -36.35
CA MET A 224 22.47 17.80 -36.08
C MET A 224 23.89 18.34 -36.17
N GLU A 225 24.89 17.60 -35.70
CA GLU A 225 26.31 17.98 -35.84
C GLU A 225 26.78 17.94 -37.29
N ALA A 226 26.39 16.93 -38.06
CA ALA A 226 26.70 16.84 -39.49
C ALA A 226 26.06 18.00 -40.28
N LEU A 227 24.81 18.35 -39.97
CA LEU A 227 24.13 19.51 -40.57
C LEU A 227 24.84 20.82 -40.22
N LYS A 228 25.24 21.01 -38.95
CA LYS A 228 26.01 22.19 -38.53
C LYS A 228 27.33 22.32 -39.29
N MET A 229 28.06 21.21 -39.45
CA MET A 229 29.31 21.19 -40.22
C MET A 229 29.07 21.57 -41.69
N ARG A 230 27.99 21.07 -42.29
CA ARG A 230 27.64 21.39 -43.68
C ARG A 230 27.25 22.85 -43.87
N ILE A 231 26.52 23.42 -42.91
CA ILE A 231 26.19 24.85 -42.91
C ILE A 231 27.46 25.70 -42.82
N ALA A 232 28.37 25.37 -41.89
CA ALA A 232 29.63 26.11 -41.74
C ALA A 232 30.51 26.04 -43.01
N GLU A 233 30.53 24.90 -43.69
CA GLU A 233 31.23 24.74 -44.98
C GLU A 233 30.63 25.63 -46.07
N LEU A 234 29.30 25.70 -46.17
CA LEU A 234 28.59 26.55 -47.13
C LEU A 234 28.81 28.04 -46.84
N GLU A 235 28.79 28.45 -45.58
CA GLU A 235 29.07 29.84 -45.17
C GLU A 235 30.49 30.27 -45.60
N LYS A 236 31.47 29.38 -45.43
CA LYS A 236 32.85 29.63 -45.89
C LYS A 236 32.91 29.83 -47.40
N ILE A 237 32.22 28.99 -48.18
CA ILE A 237 32.17 29.11 -49.65
C ILE A 237 31.53 30.44 -50.08
N ILE A 238 30.45 30.85 -49.41
CA ILE A 238 29.77 32.13 -49.69
C ILE A 238 30.70 33.32 -49.41
N GLU A 239 31.46 33.27 -48.31
CA GLU A 239 32.41 34.32 -47.95
C GLU A 239 33.57 34.42 -48.95
N ASP A 240 34.09 33.29 -49.44
CA ASP A 240 35.14 33.27 -50.46
C ASP A 240 34.64 33.81 -51.82
N LEU A 241 33.36 33.61 -52.17
CA LEU A 241 32.75 34.17 -53.38
C LEU A 241 32.45 35.68 -53.30
N ARG A 242 32.47 36.26 -52.09
CA ARG A 242 32.24 37.69 -51.88
C ARG A 242 33.51 38.54 -51.97
N LYS A 243 34.68 37.92 -51.92
CA LYS A 243 36.00 38.57 -52.04
C LYS A 243 36.47 38.59 -53.49
#